data_AF-A0A0J9WCV2-F1
#
_entry.id   AF-A0A0J9WCV2-F1
#
_cell.length_a   1.000
_cell.length_b   1.000
_cell.length_c   1.000
_cell.angle_alpha   90.00
_cell.angle_beta   90.00
_cell.angle_gamma   90.00
#
_symmetry.space_group_name_H-M   'P 1'
#
loop_
_entity.id
_entity.type
_entity.pdbx_description
1 polymer ?
#
loop_
_entity_poly.entity_id
_entity_poly.type
_entity_poly.pdbx_seq_one_letter_code
_entity_poly.pdbx_strand_id
1 'polypeptide(L)'
;MLALVISLLGIELLLTSTAVAFSNEDSLIRLGFLPLMGIATYKIMIICANGQLESPIAHAVLGSGSVYRIIHYVAIVLLDRWSFEAKGPTSSLGGLEPASDMAREEFSWSLKDLEERIRFGIRVSTTTRFSTTKWSIKYVPQFDDNKPGLVPARSEFLWRTFIRVGSLGCCLGLLGTFAQNFWKHNASMFSQEYVPVYSRLQEVTLAELSIRIAGVLSYWVMQYLSLSLMYGFLSFLTVLVHLSDVEEMAAGVRPNKRDVVDCQVLGSLLPSEHPPWM
;
A
#
# COMPACT_ATOMS: atom_id res chain seq x y z
N MET A 1 20.41 -4.58 11.90
CA MET A 1 19.97 -3.69 10.80
C MET A 1 18.58 -4.02 10.29
N LEU A 2 18.29 -5.27 9.90
CA LEU A 2 16.96 -5.67 9.41
C LEU A 2 15.81 -5.27 10.36
N ALA A 3 15.93 -5.58 11.66
CA ALA A 3 14.92 -5.21 12.64
C ALA A 3 14.66 -3.69 12.70
N LEU A 4 15.72 -2.86 12.58
CA LEU A 4 15.58 -1.41 12.56
C LEU A 4 14.77 -0.94 11.33
N VAL A 5 15.04 -1.50 10.16
CA VAL A 5 14.30 -1.17 8.93
C VAL A 5 12.83 -1.58 9.06
N ILE A 6 12.56 -2.77 9.61
CA ILE A 6 11.20 -3.23 9.88
C ILE A 6 10.49 -2.29 10.86
N SER A 7 11.16 -1.85 11.93
CA SER A 7 10.61 -0.90 12.88
C SER A 7 10.31 0.45 12.24
N LEU A 8 11.18 0.96 11.37
CA LEU A 8 10.96 2.22 10.64
C LEU A 8 9.76 2.13 9.69
N LEU A 9 9.60 1.01 8.96
CA LEU A 9 8.40 0.76 8.14
C LEU A 9 7.13 0.65 8.99
N GLY A 10 7.25 0.03 10.18
CA GLY A 10 6.17 -0.01 11.16
C GLY A 10 5.76 1.39 11.62
N ILE A 11 6.74 2.27 11.87
CA ILE A 11 6.49 3.67 12.20
C ILE A 11 5.79 4.39 11.05
N GLU A 12 6.21 4.21 9.79
CA GLU A 12 5.54 4.81 8.63
C GLU A 12 4.06 4.37 8.52
N LEU A 13 3.79 3.08 8.76
CA LEU A 13 2.43 2.54 8.81
C LEU A 13 1.61 3.16 9.96
N LEU A 14 2.20 3.27 11.15
CA LEU A 14 1.54 3.85 12.33
C LEU A 14 1.27 5.35 12.18
N LEU A 15 2.19 6.10 11.59
CA LEU A 15 2.00 7.52 11.28
C LEU A 15 0.85 7.72 10.30
N THR A 16 0.80 6.89 9.24
CA THR A 16 -0.30 6.93 8.26
C THR A 16 -1.63 6.57 8.93
N SER A 17 -1.67 5.48 9.70
CA SER A 17 -2.87 5.03 10.39
C SER A 17 -3.37 6.07 11.39
N THR A 18 -2.46 6.66 12.17
CA THR A 18 -2.79 7.69 13.16
C THR A 18 -3.33 8.95 12.51
N ALA A 19 -2.72 9.39 11.41
CA ALA A 19 -3.16 10.57 10.68
C ALA A 19 -4.59 10.41 10.17
N VAL A 20 -4.92 9.25 9.60
CA VAL A 20 -6.26 8.98 9.07
C VAL A 20 -7.30 8.78 10.18
N ALA A 21 -6.94 8.09 11.26
CA ALA A 21 -7.88 7.67 12.30
C ALA A 21 -8.14 8.70 13.40
N PHE A 22 -7.17 9.57 13.71
CA PHE A 22 -7.22 10.44 14.90
C PHE A 22 -7.01 11.92 14.61
N SER A 23 -6.81 12.31 13.35
CA SER A 23 -6.65 13.72 12.99
C SER A 23 -7.77 14.19 12.07
N ASN A 24 -8.27 15.39 12.33
CA ASN A 24 -9.23 16.06 11.44
C ASN A 24 -8.63 16.26 10.05
N GLU A 25 -9.47 16.26 9.02
CA GLU A 25 -9.10 16.42 7.61
C GLU A 25 -8.24 17.66 7.32
N ASP A 26 -8.52 18.78 7.99
CA ASP A 26 -7.82 20.06 7.81
C ASP A 26 -6.70 20.30 8.81
N SER A 27 -6.37 19.30 9.63
CA SER A 27 -5.37 19.46 10.69
C SER A 27 -3.95 19.61 10.12
N LEU A 28 -3.26 20.66 10.55
CA LEU A 28 -1.84 20.88 10.24
C LEU A 28 -0.92 19.76 10.79
N ILE A 29 -1.40 18.95 11.73
CA ILE A 29 -0.64 17.80 12.26
C ILE A 29 -0.31 16.79 11.16
N ARG A 30 -1.17 16.67 10.13
CA ARG A 30 -0.94 15.82 8.95
C ARG A 30 0.30 16.28 8.18
N LEU A 31 0.47 17.58 8.02
CA LEU A 31 1.70 18.13 7.42
C LEU A 31 2.91 17.92 8.33
N GLY A 32 2.72 17.94 9.65
CA GLY A 32 3.77 17.66 10.64
C GLY A 32 4.31 16.22 10.60
N PHE A 33 3.50 15.23 10.20
CA PHE A 33 3.98 13.85 10.05
C PHE A 33 4.77 13.62 8.76
N LEU A 34 4.59 14.44 7.73
CA LEU A 34 5.32 14.31 6.46
C LEU A 34 6.86 14.36 6.61
N PRO A 35 7.47 15.30 7.36
CA PRO A 35 8.92 15.28 7.58
C PRO A 35 9.37 14.05 8.38
N LEU A 36 8.56 13.52 9.29
CA LEU A 36 8.87 12.27 10.01
C LEU A 36 8.89 11.07 9.07
N MET A 37 7.91 10.97 8.16
CA MET A 37 7.90 9.99 7.08
C MET A 37 9.16 10.13 6.22
N GLY A 38 9.48 11.36 5.81
CA GLY A 38 10.68 11.65 4.99
C GLY A 38 11.99 11.24 5.68
N ILE A 39 12.13 11.48 6.99
CA ILE A 39 13.30 11.06 7.76
C ILE A 39 13.37 9.54 7.86
N ALA A 40 12.25 8.86 8.14
CA ALA A 40 12.20 7.39 8.19
C ALA A 40 12.61 6.79 6.83
N THR A 41 12.02 7.30 5.75
CA THR A 41 12.32 6.87 4.38
C THR A 41 13.79 7.13 4.02
N TYR A 42 14.32 8.31 4.33
CA TYR A 42 15.73 8.64 4.09
C TYR A 42 16.66 7.67 4.83
N LYS A 43 16.37 7.36 6.10
CA LYS A 43 17.17 6.40 6.89
C LYS A 43 17.11 5.00 6.30
N ILE A 44 15.94 4.52 5.90
CA ILE A 44 15.79 3.21 5.23
C ILE A 44 16.59 3.18 3.94
N MET A 45 16.52 4.23 3.12
CA MET A 45 17.23 4.32 1.85
C MET A 45 18.75 4.31 2.05
N ILE A 46 19.27 5.03 3.04
CA ILE A 46 20.71 5.01 3.36
C ILE A 46 21.17 3.60 3.79
N ILE A 47 20.39 2.92 4.63
CA ILE A 47 20.69 1.55 5.06
C ILE A 47 20.72 0.59 3.87
N CYS A 48 19.76 0.73 2.95
CA CYS A 48 19.69 -0.11 1.75
C CYS A 48 20.83 0.21 0.77
N ALA A 49 21.12 1.49 0.53
CA ALA A 49 22.17 1.93 -0.39
C ALA A 49 23.59 1.56 0.08
N ASN A 50 23.83 1.60 1.39
CA ASN A 50 25.13 1.25 1.96
C ASN A 50 25.39 -0.26 2.08
N GLY A 51 24.49 -1.11 1.57
CA GLY A 51 24.68 -2.56 1.60
C GLY A 51 24.62 -3.17 3.01
N GLN A 52 24.02 -2.47 3.98
CA GLN A 52 23.98 -2.91 5.38
C GLN A 52 22.95 -4.03 5.66
N LEU A 53 22.26 -4.52 4.62
CA LEU A 53 21.44 -5.72 4.67
C LEU A 53 22.10 -6.75 3.76
N GLU A 54 22.26 -7.97 4.25
CA GLU A 54 22.95 -9.03 3.50
C GLU A 54 22.09 -9.58 2.35
N SER A 55 20.77 -9.41 2.43
CA SER A 55 19.82 -9.93 1.44
C SER A 55 19.49 -8.87 0.38
N PRO A 56 19.82 -9.10 -0.90
CA PRO A 56 19.45 -8.22 -2.01
C PRO A 56 17.93 -8.08 -2.18
N ILE A 57 17.18 -9.13 -1.83
CA ILE A 57 15.72 -9.12 -1.84
C ILE A 57 15.21 -8.17 -0.76
N ALA A 58 15.77 -8.24 0.45
CA ALA A 58 15.38 -7.37 1.55
C ALA A 58 15.66 -5.90 1.19
N HIS A 59 16.75 -5.59 0.51
CA HIS A 59 17.01 -4.25 -0.02
C HIS A 59 15.88 -3.76 -0.94
N ALA A 60 15.56 -4.55 -1.97
CA ALA A 60 14.56 -4.17 -2.96
C ALA A 60 13.18 -3.98 -2.32
N VAL A 61 12.76 -4.92 -1.48
CA VAL A 61 11.42 -4.93 -0.87
C VAL A 61 11.28 -3.84 0.19
N LEU A 62 12.24 -3.70 1.10
CA LEU A 62 12.13 -2.74 2.21
C LEU A 62 12.34 -1.30 1.72
N GLY A 63 13.26 -1.08 0.79
CA GLY A 63 13.48 0.23 0.18
C GLY A 63 12.28 0.69 -0.65
N SER A 64 11.78 -0.17 -1.55
CA SER A 64 10.57 0.15 -2.34
C SER A 64 9.35 0.35 -1.46
N GLY A 65 9.19 -0.46 -0.41
CA GLY A 65 8.07 -0.35 0.50
C GLY A 65 8.03 0.99 1.25
N SER A 66 9.17 1.50 1.67
CA SER A 66 9.27 2.79 2.34
C SER A 66 8.92 3.96 1.40
N VAL A 67 9.46 3.96 0.18
CA VAL A 67 9.10 4.97 -0.84
C VAL A 67 7.61 4.92 -1.18
N TYR A 68 7.05 3.72 -1.30
CA TYR A 68 5.62 3.55 -1.50
C TYR A 68 4.80 4.13 -0.33
N ARG A 69 5.23 3.92 0.92
CA ARG A 69 4.51 4.41 2.11
C ARG A 69 4.40 5.93 2.13
N ILE A 70 5.46 6.66 1.80
CA ILE A 70 5.40 8.12 1.74
C ILE A 70 4.51 8.61 0.60
N ILE A 71 4.54 7.97 -0.57
CA ILE A 71 3.64 8.29 -1.69
C ILE A 71 2.18 8.04 -1.29
N HIS A 72 1.91 6.88 -0.67
CA HIS A 72 0.59 6.52 -0.18
C HIS A 72 0.08 7.51 0.86
N TYR A 73 0.94 7.94 1.79
CA TYR A 73 0.62 8.96 2.78
C TYR A 73 0.20 10.28 2.12
N VAL A 74 0.97 10.76 1.14
CA VAL A 74 0.62 11.99 0.40
C VAL A 74 -0.72 11.84 -0.29
N ALA A 75 -0.96 10.72 -0.98
CA ALA A 75 -2.22 10.47 -1.68
C ALA A 75 -3.42 10.47 -0.72
N ILE A 76 -3.41 9.61 0.30
CA ILE A 76 -4.60 9.39 1.12
C ILE A 76 -4.80 10.46 2.19
N VAL A 77 -3.71 10.95 2.81
CA VAL A 77 -3.78 11.83 3.98
C VAL A 77 -3.83 13.30 3.57
N LEU A 78 -3.03 13.70 2.58
CA LEU A 78 -2.88 15.10 2.20
C LEU A 78 -3.77 15.50 1.02
N LEU A 79 -3.88 14.64 -0.01
CA LEU A 79 -4.67 14.94 -1.21
C LEU A 79 -6.14 14.57 -1.02
N ASP A 80 -6.44 13.30 -0.75
CA ASP A 80 -7.81 12.82 -0.55
C ASP A 80 -8.39 13.17 0.84
N ARG A 81 -7.51 13.48 1.79
CA ARG A 81 -7.86 13.85 3.18
C ARG A 81 -8.84 12.88 3.83
N TRP A 82 -8.51 11.59 3.77
CA TRP A 82 -9.28 10.56 4.48
C TRP A 82 -9.37 10.88 5.97
N SER A 83 -10.59 10.83 6.54
CA SER A 83 -10.82 10.97 7.98
C SER A 83 -11.82 9.93 8.47
N PHE A 84 -11.69 9.57 9.75
CA PHE A 84 -12.60 8.62 10.39
C PHE A 84 -14.01 9.21 10.52
N GLU A 85 -14.09 10.49 10.85
CA GLU A 85 -15.33 11.24 11.03
C GLU A 85 -16.18 11.25 9.76
N ALA A 86 -15.55 11.37 8.59
CA ALA A 86 -16.21 11.31 7.29
C ALA A 86 -16.38 9.88 6.75
N LYS A 87 -15.80 8.87 7.42
CA LYS A 87 -15.72 7.47 6.99
C LYS A 87 -15.22 7.33 5.53
N GLY A 88 -14.34 8.24 5.10
CA GLY A 88 -13.93 8.37 3.70
C GLY A 88 -13.08 9.61 3.36
N PRO A 89 -12.75 9.82 2.07
CA PRO A 89 -12.09 11.02 1.56
C PRO A 89 -13.00 12.25 1.69
N THR A 90 -12.41 13.40 2.02
CA THR A 90 -13.12 14.68 2.16
C THR A 90 -12.72 15.69 1.09
N SER A 91 -11.70 15.39 0.28
CA SER A 91 -11.17 16.26 -0.74
C SER A 91 -11.13 15.57 -2.10
N SER A 92 -11.43 16.32 -3.16
CA SER A 92 -11.36 15.85 -4.55
C SER A 92 -9.98 15.98 -5.18
N LEU A 93 -8.98 16.52 -4.45
CA LEU A 93 -7.64 16.78 -4.99
C LEU A 93 -6.88 15.51 -5.37
N GLY A 94 -7.12 14.39 -4.69
CA GLY A 94 -6.53 13.10 -5.06
C GLY A 94 -7.35 12.32 -6.09
N GLY A 95 -8.43 12.90 -6.61
CA GLY A 95 -9.26 12.33 -7.67
C GLY A 95 -10.38 11.42 -7.18
N LEU A 96 -10.55 11.25 -5.86
CA LEU A 96 -11.71 10.58 -5.28
C LEU A 96 -12.87 11.56 -5.08
N GLU A 97 -14.09 11.11 -5.32
CA GLU A 97 -15.28 11.92 -4.98
C GLU A 97 -15.40 12.06 -3.46
N PRO A 98 -15.57 13.25 -2.88
CA PRO A 98 -15.73 13.38 -1.44
C PRO A 98 -16.90 12.56 -0.89
N ALA A 99 -16.76 12.06 0.34
CA ALA A 99 -17.91 11.62 1.11
C ALA A 99 -18.89 12.80 1.20
N SER A 100 -20.13 12.62 0.74
CA SER A 100 -21.21 13.58 0.99
C SER A 100 -21.29 13.82 2.49
N ASP A 101 -21.57 15.06 2.91
CA ASP A 101 -21.70 15.49 4.31
C ASP A 101 -22.63 14.56 5.12
N MET A 102 -22.12 13.40 5.52
CA MET A 102 -22.77 12.53 6.49
C MET A 102 -22.58 13.21 7.83
N ALA A 103 -23.64 13.22 8.64
CA ALA A 103 -23.66 13.85 9.94
C ALA A 103 -22.37 13.45 10.70
N ARG A 104 -21.51 14.45 10.94
CA ARG A 104 -20.25 14.25 11.67
C ARG A 104 -20.58 13.69 13.03
N GLU A 105 -20.22 12.42 13.26
CA GLU A 105 -20.34 11.83 14.58
C GLU A 105 -19.36 12.54 15.52
N GLU A 106 -19.86 13.02 16.66
CA GLU A 106 -19.01 13.67 17.66
C GLU A 106 -18.00 12.67 18.22
N PHE A 107 -16.79 13.16 18.45
CA PHE A 107 -15.67 12.37 18.93
C PHE A 107 -15.97 11.75 20.31
N SER A 108 -15.97 10.41 20.40
CA SER A 108 -16.21 9.69 21.64
C SER A 108 -14.97 8.89 22.06
N TRP A 109 -14.55 8.95 23.33
CA TRP A 109 -13.40 8.17 23.84
C TRP A 109 -13.78 6.76 24.31
N SER A 110 -14.83 6.16 23.75
CA SER A 110 -15.20 4.80 24.16
C SER A 110 -14.16 3.78 23.67
N LEU A 111 -13.96 2.68 24.42
CA LEU A 111 -13.03 1.62 23.99
C LEU A 111 -13.42 1.02 22.64
N LYS A 112 -14.72 0.97 22.33
CA LYS A 112 -15.22 0.51 21.03
C LYS A 112 -14.88 1.50 19.91
N ASP A 113 -15.06 2.79 20.14
CA ASP A 113 -14.68 3.86 19.19
C ASP A 113 -13.18 3.83 18.91
N LEU A 114 -12.35 3.66 19.96
CA LEU A 114 -10.91 3.53 19.81
C LEU A 114 -10.52 2.31 18.96
N GLU A 115 -11.16 1.16 19.19
CA GLU A 115 -10.94 -0.05 18.40
C GLU A 115 -11.32 0.17 16.92
N GLU A 116 -12.48 0.80 16.68
CA GLU A 116 -12.97 1.10 15.33
C GLU A 116 -12.06 2.10 14.60
N ARG A 117 -11.57 3.13 15.28
CA ARG A 117 -10.59 4.08 14.75
C ARG A 117 -9.28 3.40 14.36
N ILE A 118 -8.74 2.57 15.25
CA ILE A 118 -7.51 1.81 14.95
C ILE A 118 -7.72 0.90 13.75
N ARG A 119 -8.83 0.16 13.71
CA ARG A 119 -9.18 -0.71 12.59
C ARG A 119 -9.30 0.08 11.29
N PHE A 120 -9.99 1.22 11.31
CA PHE A 120 -10.13 2.11 10.16
C PHE A 120 -8.78 2.65 9.67
N GLY A 121 -7.94 3.15 10.57
CA GLY A 121 -6.61 3.67 10.23
C GLY A 121 -5.71 2.61 9.61
N ILE A 122 -5.70 1.39 10.16
CA ILE A 122 -4.92 0.28 9.59
C ILE A 122 -5.51 -0.14 8.24
N ARG A 123 -6.83 -0.26 8.12
CA ARG A 123 -7.51 -0.63 6.87
C ARG A 123 -7.19 0.35 5.74
N VAL A 124 -7.32 1.66 5.98
CA VAL A 124 -7.06 2.70 4.98
C VAL A 124 -5.56 2.80 4.65
N SER A 125 -4.68 2.66 5.64
CA SER A 125 -3.24 2.72 5.41
C SER A 125 -2.67 1.48 4.70
N THR A 126 -3.35 0.35 4.75
CA THR A 126 -2.92 -0.90 4.09
C THR A 126 -3.59 -1.16 2.74
N THR A 127 -4.68 -0.43 2.44
CA THR A 127 -5.45 -0.59 1.21
C THR A 127 -5.26 0.60 0.27
N THR A 128 -4.99 0.34 -1.00
CA THR A 128 -4.93 1.38 -2.06
C THR A 128 -6.09 1.33 -3.04
N ARG A 129 -6.73 0.17 -3.17
CA ARG A 129 -7.75 -0.06 -4.21
C ARG A 129 -9.17 0.22 -3.74
N PHE A 130 -9.34 0.29 -2.42
CA PHE A 130 -10.60 0.52 -1.72
C PHE A 130 -11.77 -0.30 -2.29
N SER A 131 -11.50 -1.58 -2.59
CA SER A 131 -12.35 -2.43 -3.44
C SER A 131 -13.79 -2.61 -2.93
N THR A 132 -13.98 -2.60 -1.61
CA THR A 132 -15.29 -2.76 -0.94
C THR A 132 -16.01 -1.43 -0.70
N THR A 133 -15.42 -0.31 -1.13
CA THR A 133 -16.00 1.02 -0.95
C THR A 133 -16.54 1.59 -2.26
N LYS A 134 -17.30 2.68 -2.19
CA LYS A 134 -17.72 3.44 -3.38
C LYS A 134 -16.55 4.08 -4.15
N TRP A 135 -15.37 4.18 -3.53
CA TRP A 135 -14.14 4.75 -4.08
C TRP A 135 -13.22 3.71 -4.74
N SER A 136 -13.78 2.54 -5.06
CA SER A 136 -13.04 1.47 -5.73
C SER A 136 -12.44 1.93 -7.06
N ILE A 137 -11.15 1.65 -7.27
CA ILE A 137 -10.45 2.00 -8.50
C ILE A 137 -11.04 1.19 -9.67
N LYS A 138 -11.05 1.73 -10.89
CA LYS A 138 -11.48 0.97 -12.08
C LYS A 138 -10.50 -0.18 -12.38
N TYR A 139 -11.01 -1.28 -12.93
CA TYR A 139 -10.21 -2.44 -13.37
C TYR A 139 -9.45 -3.18 -12.26
N VAL A 140 -10.07 -3.32 -11.08
CA VAL A 140 -9.48 -4.17 -10.05
C VAL A 140 -9.57 -5.64 -10.48
N PRO A 141 -8.46 -6.42 -10.46
CA PRO A 141 -8.45 -7.82 -10.91
C PRO A 141 -9.26 -8.76 -10.02
N GLN A 142 -10.17 -9.54 -10.60
CA GLN A 142 -11.02 -10.46 -9.82
C GLN A 142 -10.23 -11.64 -9.25
N PHE A 143 -10.81 -12.30 -8.23
CA PHE A 143 -10.21 -13.50 -7.66
C PHE A 143 -10.26 -14.71 -8.60
N ASP A 144 -11.28 -14.78 -9.45
CA ASP A 144 -11.45 -15.79 -10.46
C ASP A 144 -12.00 -15.12 -11.73
N ASP A 145 -11.21 -15.15 -12.79
CA ASP A 145 -11.59 -14.59 -14.09
C ASP A 145 -12.81 -15.31 -14.71
N ASN A 146 -13.04 -16.57 -14.32
CA ASN A 146 -14.17 -17.37 -14.81
C ASN A 146 -15.44 -17.17 -13.97
N LYS A 147 -15.31 -16.68 -12.74
CA LYS A 147 -16.42 -16.50 -11.79
C LYS A 147 -16.38 -15.11 -11.17
N PRO A 148 -16.81 -14.08 -11.92
CA PRO A 148 -16.85 -12.71 -11.43
C PRO A 148 -17.68 -12.62 -10.14
N GLY A 149 -17.07 -12.08 -9.08
CA GLY A 149 -17.72 -11.89 -7.77
C GLY A 149 -17.55 -13.03 -6.78
N LEU A 150 -16.87 -14.13 -7.13
CA LEU A 150 -16.56 -15.18 -6.17
C LEU A 150 -15.51 -14.71 -5.17
N VAL A 151 -15.88 -14.66 -3.88
CA VAL A 151 -14.96 -14.42 -2.77
C VAL A 151 -14.53 -15.77 -2.21
N PRO A 152 -13.22 -16.10 -2.19
CA PRO A 152 -12.73 -17.34 -1.62
C PRO A 152 -12.89 -17.34 -0.10
N ALA A 153 -12.99 -18.53 0.48
CA ALA A 153 -12.96 -18.66 1.93
C ALA A 153 -11.64 -18.13 2.52
N ARG A 154 -11.66 -17.63 3.75
CA ARG A 154 -10.47 -17.06 4.41
C ARG A 154 -9.25 -17.99 4.42
N SER A 155 -9.46 -19.27 4.76
CA SER A 155 -8.40 -20.27 4.77
C SER A 155 -7.80 -20.49 3.37
N GLU A 156 -8.67 -20.52 2.36
CA GLU A 156 -8.26 -20.65 0.96
C GLU A 156 -7.49 -19.42 0.48
N PHE A 157 -7.98 -18.21 0.78
CA PHE A 157 -7.27 -16.96 0.47
C PHE A 157 -5.88 -16.92 1.13
N LEU A 158 -5.79 -17.25 2.42
CA LEU A 158 -4.51 -17.26 3.14
C LEU A 158 -3.53 -18.25 2.52
N TRP A 159 -4.00 -19.45 2.16
CA TRP A 159 -3.16 -20.46 1.53
C TRP A 159 -2.69 -20.06 0.13
N ARG A 160 -3.61 -19.57 -0.73
CA ARG A 160 -3.29 -19.06 -2.07
C ARG A 160 -2.30 -17.89 -2.00
N THR A 161 -2.51 -16.96 -1.07
CA THR A 161 -1.66 -15.80 -0.86
C THR A 161 -0.29 -16.21 -0.32
N PHE A 162 -0.24 -17.16 0.61
CA PHE A 162 1.01 -17.71 1.13
C PHE A 162 1.87 -18.33 0.02
N ILE A 163 1.27 -19.17 -0.84
CA ILE A 163 1.97 -19.76 -1.99
C ILE A 163 2.44 -18.67 -2.96
N ARG A 164 1.61 -17.66 -3.23
CA ARG A 164 1.97 -16.55 -4.11
C ARG A 164 3.13 -15.71 -3.56
N VAL A 165 3.08 -15.35 -2.28
CA VAL A 165 4.14 -14.59 -1.60
C VAL A 165 5.42 -15.41 -1.56
N GLY A 166 5.33 -16.70 -1.23
CA GLY A 166 6.48 -17.62 -1.23
C GLY A 166 7.13 -17.74 -2.62
N SER A 167 6.33 -17.99 -3.66
CA SER A 167 6.82 -18.11 -5.04
C SER A 167 7.42 -16.80 -5.57
N LEU A 168 6.78 -15.65 -5.31
CA LEU A 168 7.33 -14.34 -5.64
C LEU A 168 8.65 -14.06 -4.91
N GLY A 169 8.73 -14.42 -3.62
CA GLY A 169 9.94 -14.29 -2.82
C GLY A 169 11.09 -15.12 -3.38
N CYS A 170 10.84 -16.39 -3.74
CA CYS A 170 11.81 -17.25 -4.40
C CYS A 170 12.24 -16.70 -5.76
N CYS A 171 11.29 -16.23 -6.57
CA CYS A 171 11.56 -15.63 -7.88
C CYS A 171 12.45 -14.39 -7.77
N LEU A 172 12.14 -13.48 -6.84
CA LEU A 172 12.97 -12.31 -6.53
C LEU A 172 14.37 -12.69 -6.04
N GLY A 173 14.50 -13.78 -5.28
CA GLY A 173 15.80 -14.29 -4.85
C GLY A 173 16.67 -14.73 -6.02
N LEU A 174 16.11 -15.55 -6.92
CA LEU A 174 16.82 -16.00 -8.12
C LEU A 174 17.19 -14.84 -9.03
N LEU A 175 16.25 -13.91 -9.26
CA LEU A 175 16.47 -12.75 -10.12
C LEU A 175 17.46 -11.76 -9.49
N GLY A 176 17.45 -11.61 -8.16
CA GLY A 176 18.43 -10.79 -7.44
C GLY A 176 19.85 -11.33 -7.60
N THR A 177 20.04 -12.64 -7.46
CA THR A 177 21.35 -13.28 -7.70
C THR A 177 21.79 -13.15 -9.17
N PHE A 178 20.86 -13.35 -10.11
CA PHE A 178 21.14 -13.15 -11.54
C PHE A 178 21.56 -11.71 -11.84
N ALA A 179 20.82 -10.72 -11.33
CA ALA A 179 21.13 -9.31 -11.49
C ALA A 179 22.51 -8.98 -10.89
N GLN A 180 22.83 -9.45 -9.69
CA GLN A 180 24.17 -9.21 -9.13
C GLN A 180 25.29 -9.75 -10.02
N ASN A 181 25.12 -10.94 -10.60
CA ASN A 181 26.11 -11.52 -11.50
C ASN A 181 26.19 -10.76 -12.84
N PHE A 182 25.04 -10.37 -13.41
CA PHE A 182 24.99 -9.58 -14.63
C PHE A 182 25.67 -8.22 -14.47
N TRP A 183 25.41 -7.51 -13.37
CA TRP A 183 26.03 -6.22 -13.09
C TRP A 183 27.54 -6.34 -12.85
N LYS A 184 27.98 -7.38 -12.13
CA LYS A 184 29.41 -7.63 -11.93
C LYS A 184 30.13 -7.89 -13.26
N HIS A 185 29.53 -8.67 -14.15
CA HIS A 185 30.13 -8.99 -15.45
C HIS A 185 30.16 -7.78 -16.40
N ASN A 186 29.18 -6.88 -16.29
CA ASN A 186 29.05 -5.71 -17.16
C ASN A 186 29.49 -4.39 -16.48
N ALA A 187 30.21 -4.44 -15.36
CA ALA A 187 30.52 -3.27 -14.54
C ALA A 187 31.29 -2.18 -15.32
N SER A 188 32.12 -2.57 -16.28
CA SER A 188 32.85 -1.64 -17.15
C SER A 188 31.92 -0.78 -18.02
N MET A 189 30.76 -1.30 -18.41
CA MET A 189 29.74 -0.61 -19.22
C MET A 189 28.87 0.35 -18.39
N PHE A 190 29.02 0.35 -17.06
CA PHE A 190 28.33 1.24 -16.13
C PHE A 190 29.26 2.29 -15.51
N SER A 191 30.45 2.52 -16.10
CA SER A 191 31.38 3.54 -15.61
C SER A 191 30.81 4.96 -15.83
N GLN A 192 31.34 5.93 -15.08
CA GLN A 192 30.93 7.34 -15.19
C GLN A 192 31.10 7.92 -16.61
N GLU A 193 32.06 7.40 -17.38
CA GLU A 193 32.35 7.84 -18.75
C GLU A 193 31.19 7.56 -19.73
N TYR A 194 30.35 6.57 -19.42
CA TYR A 194 29.18 6.24 -20.22
C TYR A 194 27.94 7.05 -19.79
N VAL A 195 27.92 7.70 -18.62
CA VAL A 195 26.73 8.46 -18.15
C VAL A 195 26.23 9.54 -19.13
N PRO A 196 27.08 10.35 -19.78
CA PRO A 196 26.60 11.44 -20.63
C PRO A 196 26.30 10.96 -22.07
N VAL A 197 25.17 10.27 -22.23
CA VAL A 197 24.72 9.68 -23.51
C VAL A 197 24.53 10.75 -24.60
N TYR A 198 23.93 11.89 -24.26
CA TYR A 198 23.60 12.93 -25.23
C TYR A 198 24.82 13.69 -25.78
N SER A 199 25.93 13.74 -25.05
CA SER A 199 27.18 14.35 -25.54
C SER A 199 28.02 13.38 -26.36
N ARG A 200 27.69 12.08 -26.35
CA ARG A 200 28.46 11.00 -26.98
C ARG A 200 27.64 10.21 -28.01
N LEU A 201 26.58 10.79 -28.60
CA LEU A 201 25.67 10.07 -29.50
C LEU A 201 26.37 9.35 -30.67
N GLN A 202 27.50 9.86 -31.15
CA GLN A 202 28.29 9.26 -32.23
C GLN A 202 29.16 8.07 -31.77
N GLU A 203 29.39 7.93 -30.47
CA GLU A 203 30.24 6.90 -29.86
C GLU A 203 29.43 5.79 -29.17
N VAL A 204 28.10 5.97 -29.03
CA VAL A 204 27.22 4.97 -28.39
C VAL A 204 27.14 3.72 -29.25
N THR A 205 27.60 2.60 -28.71
CA THR A 205 27.53 1.30 -29.39
C THR A 205 26.17 0.63 -29.16
N LEU A 206 25.76 -0.27 -30.08
CA LEU A 206 24.54 -1.06 -29.92
C LEU A 206 24.58 -1.94 -28.65
N ALA A 207 25.76 -2.43 -28.27
CA ALA A 207 25.97 -3.22 -27.06
C ALA A 207 25.75 -2.39 -25.78
N GLU A 208 26.22 -1.15 -25.77
CA GLU A 208 25.97 -0.23 -24.66
C GLU A 208 24.47 0.06 -24.53
N LEU A 209 23.80 0.36 -25.64
CA LEU A 209 22.36 0.63 -25.66
C LEU A 209 21.54 -0.58 -25.18
N SER A 210 21.91 -1.79 -25.60
CA SER A 210 21.19 -3.01 -25.21
C SER A 210 21.32 -3.32 -23.71
N ILE A 211 22.52 -3.14 -23.13
CA ILE A 211 22.76 -3.31 -21.69
C ILE A 211 21.95 -2.29 -20.87
N ARG A 212 21.83 -1.04 -21.33
CA ARG A 212 21.02 -0.02 -20.66
C ARG A 212 19.53 -0.34 -20.69
N ILE A 213 19.01 -0.71 -21.86
CA ILE A 213 17.61 -1.10 -22.01
C ILE A 213 17.32 -2.31 -21.11
N ALA A 214 18.18 -3.32 -21.14
CA ALA A 214 18.06 -4.50 -20.28
C ALA A 214 18.11 -4.12 -18.80
N GLY A 215 18.99 -3.21 -18.39
CA GLY A 215 19.09 -2.72 -17.02
C GLY A 215 17.84 -1.99 -16.54
N VAL A 216 17.30 -1.08 -17.36
CA VAL A 216 16.07 -0.34 -17.05
C VAL A 216 14.87 -1.29 -16.96
N LEU A 217 14.71 -2.21 -17.93
CA LEU A 217 13.63 -3.19 -17.91
C LEU A 217 13.73 -4.11 -16.69
N SER A 218 14.94 -4.59 -16.38
CA SER A 218 15.19 -5.42 -15.20
C SER A 218 14.84 -4.69 -13.92
N TYR A 219 15.22 -3.40 -13.80
CA TYR A 219 14.86 -2.57 -12.66
C TYR A 219 13.34 -2.47 -12.48
N TRP A 220 12.59 -2.15 -13.54
CA TRP A 220 11.13 -2.04 -13.45
C TRP A 220 10.44 -3.37 -13.15
N VAL A 221 10.94 -4.47 -13.71
CA VAL A 221 10.44 -5.82 -13.38
C VAL A 221 10.69 -6.15 -11.91
N MET A 222 11.91 -5.93 -11.40
CA MET A 222 12.23 -6.12 -9.98
C MET A 222 11.33 -5.27 -9.08
N GLN A 223 11.09 -4.03 -9.45
CA GLN A 223 10.25 -3.11 -8.70
C GLN A 223 8.79 -3.56 -8.66
N TYR A 224 8.23 -3.98 -9.80
CA TYR A 224 6.87 -4.49 -9.88
C TYR A 224 6.67 -5.76 -9.04
N LEU A 225 7.63 -6.70 -9.11
CA LEU A 225 7.60 -7.93 -8.31
C LEU A 225 7.75 -7.63 -6.82
N SER A 226 8.61 -6.69 -6.45
CA SER A 226 8.81 -6.27 -5.04
C SER A 226 7.55 -5.63 -4.45
N LEU A 227 6.90 -4.74 -5.20
CA LEU A 227 5.61 -4.16 -4.82
C LEU A 227 4.54 -5.25 -4.69
N SER A 228 4.46 -6.17 -5.67
CA SER A 228 3.50 -7.28 -5.64
C SER A 228 3.70 -8.18 -4.42
N LEU A 229 4.96 -8.46 -4.05
CA LEU A 229 5.30 -9.22 -2.85
C LEU A 229 4.86 -8.48 -1.58
N MET A 230 5.16 -7.17 -1.49
CA MET A 230 4.79 -6.36 -0.34
C MET A 230 3.27 -6.31 -0.15
N TYR A 231 2.52 -6.05 -1.23
CA TYR A 231 1.05 -6.06 -1.17
C TYR A 231 0.53 -7.43 -0.74
N GLY A 232 1.02 -8.52 -1.34
CA GLY A 232 0.61 -9.87 -0.95
C GLY A 232 0.90 -10.17 0.52
N PHE A 233 2.04 -9.73 1.03
CA PHE A 233 2.43 -9.91 2.43
C PHE A 233 1.55 -9.10 3.39
N LEU A 234 1.26 -7.83 3.08
CA LEU A 234 0.36 -6.99 3.87
C LEU A 234 -1.07 -7.54 3.87
N SER A 235 -1.57 -7.97 2.72
CA SER A 235 -2.88 -8.63 2.60
C SER A 235 -2.95 -9.92 3.41
N PHE A 236 -1.88 -10.73 3.38
CA PHE A 236 -1.80 -11.93 4.20
C PHE A 236 -1.86 -11.61 5.69
N LEU A 237 -1.05 -10.65 6.17
CA LEU A 237 -1.00 -10.29 7.58
C LEU A 237 -2.32 -9.72 8.08
N THR A 238 -2.89 -8.74 7.36
CA THR A 238 -4.15 -8.07 7.75
C THR A 238 -5.32 -9.06 7.84
N VAL A 239 -5.44 -9.99 6.89
CA VAL A 239 -6.46 -11.06 6.94
C VAL A 239 -6.15 -12.10 8.02
N LEU A 240 -4.87 -12.41 8.27
CA LEU A 240 -4.46 -13.34 9.32
C LEU A 240 -4.83 -12.83 10.72
N VAL A 241 -4.67 -11.53 10.97
CA VAL A 241 -4.99 -10.90 12.26
C VAL A 241 -6.43 -10.38 12.38
N HIS A 242 -7.30 -10.65 11.40
CA HIS A 242 -8.71 -10.20 11.36
C HIS A 242 -8.89 -8.67 11.36
N LEU A 243 -7.95 -7.92 10.77
CA LEU A 243 -8.07 -6.47 10.62
C LEU A 243 -8.80 -6.06 9.33
N SER A 244 -8.81 -6.95 8.33
CA SER A 244 -9.47 -6.75 7.05
C SER A 244 -10.12 -8.04 6.56
N ASP A 245 -11.24 -7.89 5.85
CA ASP A 245 -11.91 -9.00 5.21
C ASP A 245 -11.25 -9.39 3.89
N VAL A 246 -11.45 -10.64 3.48
CA VAL A 246 -10.92 -11.18 2.21
C VAL A 246 -11.43 -10.37 1.01
N GLU A 247 -12.65 -9.87 1.10
CA GLU A 247 -13.31 -9.05 0.07
C GLU A 247 -12.58 -7.75 -0.23
N GLU A 248 -11.87 -7.20 0.76
CA GLU A 248 -11.09 -5.96 0.62
C GLU A 248 -9.79 -6.19 -0.13
N MET A 249 -9.28 -7.42 -0.04
CA MET A 249 -8.11 -7.91 -0.76
C MET A 249 -8.50 -8.39 -2.17
N ALA A 250 -9.78 -8.72 -2.34
CA ALA A 250 -10.44 -8.91 -3.62
C ALA A 250 -10.54 -7.60 -4.37
N ALA A 251 -10.84 -7.75 -5.64
CA ALA A 251 -10.80 -6.66 -6.56
C ALA A 251 -11.91 -6.94 -7.56
N GLY A 252 -13.12 -6.48 -7.27
CA GLY A 252 -14.24 -6.56 -8.21
C GLY A 252 -15.50 -7.29 -7.76
N VAL A 253 -15.82 -7.36 -6.47
CA VAL A 253 -17.23 -7.48 -6.07
C VAL A 253 -17.82 -6.08 -6.21
N ARG A 254 -18.62 -5.83 -7.25
CA ARG A 254 -19.50 -4.65 -7.22
C ARG A 254 -20.39 -4.84 -6.00
N PRO A 255 -20.41 -3.92 -5.02
CA PRO A 255 -21.37 -4.04 -3.94
C PRO A 255 -22.76 -4.09 -4.58
N ASN A 256 -23.53 -5.13 -4.26
CA ASN A 256 -24.94 -5.13 -4.60
C ASN A 256 -25.52 -3.87 -3.96
N LYS A 257 -26.44 -3.15 -4.62
CA LYS A 257 -27.03 -1.93 -4.04
C LYS A 257 -27.70 -2.17 -2.67
N ARG A 258 -27.89 -3.44 -2.28
CA ARG A 258 -28.36 -3.87 -0.96
C ARG A 258 -27.25 -3.98 0.09
N ASP A 259 -26.03 -4.35 -0.27
CA ASP A 259 -24.93 -4.54 0.70
C ASP A 259 -24.29 -3.19 1.12
N VAL A 260 -24.48 -2.14 0.31
CA VAL A 260 -24.18 -0.75 0.71
C VAL A 260 -25.06 -0.32 1.89
N VAL A 261 -26.26 -0.91 2.01
CA VAL A 261 -27.16 -0.67 3.15
C VAL A 261 -26.66 -1.43 4.37
N ASP A 262 -26.07 -2.62 4.24
CA ASP A 262 -25.61 -3.39 5.40
C ASP A 262 -24.38 -2.78 6.10
N CYS A 263 -23.49 -2.09 5.37
CA CYS A 263 -22.47 -1.23 6.00
C CYS A 263 -23.06 0.04 6.66
N GLN A 264 -24.28 0.45 6.32
CA GLN A 264 -25.04 1.48 7.05
C GLN A 264 -25.84 0.90 8.23
N VAL A 265 -26.26 -0.36 8.17
CA VAL A 265 -27.19 -0.99 9.14
C VAL A 265 -26.51 -1.47 10.42
N LEU A 266 -25.18 -1.64 10.44
CA LEU A 266 -24.46 -1.88 11.69
C LEU A 266 -24.49 -0.68 12.66
N GLY A 267 -24.96 0.50 12.21
CA GLY A 267 -25.27 1.66 13.05
C GLY A 267 -26.74 1.78 13.50
N SER A 268 -27.64 0.88 13.11
CA SER A 268 -29.09 1.03 13.38
C SER A 268 -29.73 -0.07 14.23
N LEU A 269 -28.94 -0.90 14.92
CA LEU A 269 -29.47 -1.86 15.90
C LEU A 269 -29.45 -1.27 17.32
N LEU A 270 -30.22 -0.19 17.50
CA LEU A 270 -30.76 0.19 18.81
C LEU A 270 -32.29 0.16 18.69
N PRO A 271 -33.03 -0.61 19.50
CA PRO A 271 -34.48 -0.53 19.50
C PRO A 271 -34.89 0.83 20.07
N SER A 272 -35.48 1.69 19.23
CA SER A 272 -36.18 2.88 19.69
C SER A 272 -37.49 2.46 20.35
N GLU A 273 -37.47 2.21 21.66
CA GLU A 273 -38.68 2.18 22.46
C GLU A 273 -39.07 3.62 22.83
N HIS A 274 -40.04 4.20 22.13
CA HIS A 274 -40.92 5.21 22.71
C HIS A 274 -42.37 5.03 22.21
N PRO A 275 -43.39 5.32 23.06
CA PRO A 275 -44.77 4.87 22.89
C PRO A 275 -45.62 5.80 22.00
N PRO A 276 -46.81 5.34 21.55
CA PRO A 276 -47.64 6.08 20.62
C PRO A 276 -48.53 7.10 21.35
N TRP A 277 -48.25 8.37 21.13
CA TRP A 277 -49.25 9.43 21.15
C TRP A 277 -48.84 10.51 20.14
N MET A 278 -49.32 10.30 18.91
CA MET A 278 -49.94 11.28 18.01
C MET A 278 -50.62 10.51 16.89
#